data_AF-A0A5B7CKP6-F1
#
_entry.id   AF-A0A5B7CKP6-F1
#
_cell.length_a   1.000
_cell.length_b   1.000
_cell.length_c   1.000
_cell.angle_alpha   90.00
_cell.angle_beta   90.00
_cell.angle_gamma   90.00
#
_symmetry.space_group_name_H-M   'P 1'
#
loop_
_entity.id
_entity.type
_entity.pdbx_description
1 polymer ?
#
loop_
_entity_poly.entity_id
_entity_poly.type
_entity_poly.pdbx_seq_one_letter_code
_entity_poly.pdbx_strand_id
1 'polypeptide(L)'
;MSTEYKTDESIIKDIIQHHVKPTNEEYTLSLIIYYKTKKTSQLLIKNKTTMKKPLLQEDHVIYKHTCKVEDCGPQTYIGRTRTTLLRRLTCHLLNGTIKN
;
A
#
# COMPACT_ATOMS: atom_id res chain seq x y z
N MET A 1 0.19 25.21 1.04
CA MET A 1 0.58 25.59 -0.33
C MET A 1 1.63 26.67 -0.14
N SER A 2 2.89 26.40 -0.49
CA SER A 2 3.95 27.43 -0.45
C SER A 2 3.64 28.52 -1.48
N THR A 3 4.27 29.69 -1.38
CA THR A 3 4.09 30.80 -2.33
C THR A 3 4.72 30.55 -3.70
N GLU A 4 5.53 29.50 -3.82
CA GLU A 4 6.32 29.13 -5.01
C GLU A 4 5.46 28.72 -6.22
N TYR A 5 4.23 28.23 -6.02
CA TYR A 5 3.40 27.87 -7.18
C TYR A 5 3.07 29.09 -8.06
N LYS A 6 2.98 30.29 -7.46
CA LYS A 6 2.69 31.53 -8.22
C LYS A 6 3.84 31.91 -9.14
N THR A 7 5.08 31.69 -8.69
CA THR A 7 6.25 31.94 -9.53
C THR A 7 6.30 30.94 -10.68
N ASP A 8 5.98 29.68 -10.41
CA ASP A 8 5.91 28.65 -11.45
C ASP A 8 4.80 28.95 -12.49
N GLU A 9 3.63 29.44 -12.08
CA GLU A 9 2.59 29.87 -13.03
C GLU A 9 3.06 30.98 -13.97
N SER A 10 3.75 31.97 -13.42
CA SER A 10 4.23 33.11 -14.20
C SER A 10 5.20 32.63 -15.27
N ILE A 11 6.16 31.79 -14.87
CA ILE A 11 7.16 31.23 -15.78
C ILE A 11 6.50 30.39 -16.87
N ILE A 12 5.53 29.54 -16.53
CA ILE A 12 4.84 28.70 -17.53
C ILE A 12 4.03 29.56 -18.51
N LYS A 13 3.34 30.60 -18.03
CA LYS A 13 2.61 31.55 -18.88
C LYS A 13 3.56 32.27 -19.84
N ASP A 14 4.69 32.76 -19.33
CA ASP A 14 5.70 33.43 -20.15
C ASP A 14 6.24 32.51 -21.24
N ILE A 15 6.58 31.27 -20.92
CA ILE A 15 7.09 30.30 -21.90
C ILE A 15 6.08 30.08 -23.02
N ILE A 16 4.80 29.85 -22.67
CA ILE A 16 3.77 29.58 -23.67
C ILE A 16 3.51 30.80 -24.55
N GLN A 17 3.47 32.00 -23.97
CA GLN A 17 3.25 33.23 -24.73
C GLN A 17 4.40 33.54 -25.71
N HIS A 18 5.65 33.27 -25.32
CA HIS A 18 6.81 33.61 -26.15
C HIS A 18 7.15 32.53 -27.19
N HIS A 19 6.89 31.26 -26.88
CA HIS A 19 7.38 30.14 -27.70
C HIS A 19 6.28 29.35 -28.43
N VAL A 20 5.00 29.56 -28.10
CA VAL A 20 3.90 28.83 -28.74
C VAL A 20 3.06 29.80 -29.56
N LYS A 21 2.99 29.57 -30.87
CA LYS A 21 2.09 30.27 -31.78
C LYS A 21 1.06 29.28 -32.33
N PRO A 22 -0.23 29.62 -32.32
CA PRO A 22 -1.23 28.77 -32.96
C PRO A 22 -1.00 28.75 -34.48
N THR A 23 -1.29 27.61 -35.12
CA THR A 23 -1.14 27.46 -36.57
C THR A 23 -2.11 28.34 -37.35
N ASN A 24 -3.24 28.72 -36.75
CA ASN A 24 -4.21 29.66 -37.32
C ASN A 24 -4.33 30.87 -36.38
N GLU A 25 -4.13 32.07 -36.92
CA GLU A 25 -4.07 33.35 -36.20
C GLU A 25 -5.42 33.76 -35.59
N GLU A 26 -6.53 33.18 -36.02
CA GLU A 26 -7.85 33.43 -35.44
C GLU A 26 -8.04 32.80 -34.06
N TYR A 27 -7.22 31.80 -33.71
CA TYR A 27 -7.34 31.11 -32.43
C TYR A 27 -6.41 31.68 -31.38
N THR A 28 -6.93 31.83 -30.16
CA THR A 28 -6.16 32.25 -28.99
C THR A 28 -5.88 31.04 -28.08
N LEU A 29 -4.65 30.96 -27.58
CA LEU A 29 -4.24 29.94 -26.63
C LEU A 29 -4.66 30.35 -25.21
N SER A 30 -5.48 29.53 -24.55
CA SER A 30 -5.83 29.70 -23.15
C SER A 30 -5.20 28.58 -22.32
N LEU A 31 -4.38 28.96 -21.33
CA LEU A 31 -3.74 28.02 -20.41
C LEU A 31 -4.56 27.88 -19.13
N ILE A 32 -5.01 26.67 -18.85
CA ILE A 32 -5.70 26.32 -17.59
C ILE A 32 -4.78 25.41 -16.76
N ILE A 33 -4.30 25.91 -15.63
CA ILE A 33 -3.39 25.19 -14.73
C ILE A 33 -4.19 24.56 -13.59
N TYR A 34 -4.11 23.24 -13.44
CA TYR A 34 -4.75 22.51 -12.35
C TYR A 34 -3.73 22.06 -11.31
N TYR A 35 -3.99 22.39 -10.04
CA TYR A 35 -3.18 21.91 -8.93
C TYR A 35 -3.77 20.66 -8.31
N LYS A 36 -2.97 19.59 -8.25
CA LYS A 36 -3.31 18.42 -7.45
C LYS A 36 -3.09 18.73 -5.98
N THR A 37 -4.17 18.90 -5.22
CA THR A 37 -4.06 19.13 -3.78
C THR A 37 -3.65 17.84 -3.07
N LYS A 38 -2.63 17.88 -2.20
CA LYS A 38 -2.31 16.73 -1.33
C LYS A 38 -3.44 16.40 -0.34
N LYS A 39 -4.33 17.37 -0.03
CA LYS A 39 -5.48 17.17 0.85
C LYS A 39 -6.50 16.16 0.28
N THR A 40 -6.75 16.19 -1.03
CA THR A 40 -7.67 15.22 -1.68
C THR A 40 -7.08 13.81 -1.79
N SER A 41 -5.75 13.66 -1.68
CA SER A 41 -5.12 12.33 -1.66
C SER A 41 -5.53 11.48 -0.46
N GLN A 42 -5.98 12.12 0.64
CA GLN A 42 -6.53 11.45 1.82
C GLN A 42 -8.04 11.15 1.71
N LEU A 43 -8.76 11.82 0.79
CA LEU A 43 -10.20 11.59 0.55
C LEU A 43 -10.44 10.34 -0.29
N LEU A 44 -9.46 9.93 -1.08
CA LEU A 44 -9.52 8.68 -1.82
C LEU A 44 -9.06 7.55 -0.88
N ILE A 45 -10.02 6.75 -0.42
CA ILE A 45 -9.73 5.49 0.28
C ILE A 45 -8.90 4.65 -0.68
N LYS A 46 -7.62 4.41 -0.35
CA LYS A 46 -6.78 3.48 -1.09
C LYS A 46 -7.48 2.11 -1.04
N ASN A 47 -7.69 1.47 -2.19
CA ASN A 47 -8.26 0.11 -2.32
C ASN A 47 -7.51 -0.98 -1.53
N LYS A 48 -6.42 -0.64 -0.85
CA LYS A 48 -5.70 -1.50 0.08
C LYS A 48 -5.56 -0.77 1.42
N THR A 49 -6.57 -0.92 2.27
CA THR A 49 -6.57 -0.45 3.67
C THR A 49 -5.66 -1.28 4.57
N THR A 50 -5.22 -2.45 4.10
CA THR A 50 -4.31 -3.32 4.84
C THR A 50 -2.87 -2.85 4.66
N MET A 51 -2.37 -2.11 5.67
CA MET A 51 -0.95 -2.14 6.02
C MET A 51 -0.48 -3.60 6.00
N LYS A 52 0.74 -3.87 5.49
CA LYS A 52 1.31 -5.22 5.57
C LYS A 52 1.23 -5.67 7.03
N LYS A 53 0.42 -6.68 7.31
CA LYS A 53 0.31 -7.23 8.66
C LYS A 53 1.69 -7.82 9.03
N PRO A 54 2.14 -7.70 10.28
CA PRO A 54 3.29 -8.47 10.73
C PRO A 54 2.98 -9.96 10.58
N LEU A 55 4.00 -10.77 10.26
CA LEU A 55 3.87 -12.19 9.91
C LEU A 55 2.94 -12.99 10.86
N LEU A 56 3.02 -12.72 12.17
CA LEU A 56 2.22 -13.43 13.18
C LEU A 56 0.73 -13.04 13.18
N GLN A 57 0.38 -11.88 12.65
CA GLN A 57 -1.00 -11.41 12.51
C GLN A 57 -1.61 -11.76 11.15
N GLU A 58 -0.84 -12.38 10.25
CA GLU A 58 -1.38 -12.90 9.00
C GLU A 58 -2.34 -14.05 9.28
N ASP A 59 -3.48 -14.00 8.61
CA ASP A 59 -4.53 -15.01 8.59
C ASP A 59 -4.58 -15.66 7.20
N HIS A 60 -5.21 -16.83 7.08
CA HIS A 60 -5.31 -17.57 5.81
C HIS A 60 -3.96 -18.04 5.22
N VAL A 61 -2.94 -18.20 6.06
CA VAL A 61 -1.58 -18.59 5.66
C VAL A 61 -1.33 -20.10 5.75
N ILE A 62 -0.40 -20.57 4.91
CA ILE A 62 0.21 -21.91 5.02
C ILE A 62 1.52 -21.75 5.77
N TYR A 63 1.77 -22.61 6.74
CA TYR A 63 2.96 -22.54 7.59
C TYR A 63 3.56 -23.93 7.83
N LYS A 64 4.88 -23.96 8.02
CA LYS A 64 5.65 -25.14 8.42
C LYS A 64 5.98 -25.03 9.90
N HIS A 65 5.65 -26.05 10.69
CA HIS A 65 6.03 -26.15 12.09
C HIS A 65 7.00 -27.30 12.28
N THR A 66 7.93 -27.14 13.21
CA THR A 66 8.96 -28.12 13.53
C THR A 66 9.07 -28.24 15.03
N CYS A 67 8.72 -29.42 15.55
CA CYS A 67 8.84 -29.74 16.97
C CYS A 67 10.32 -29.79 17.37
N LYS A 68 10.69 -29.16 18.48
CA LYS A 68 12.07 -29.14 19.02
C LYS A 68 12.22 -29.94 20.31
N VAL A 69 11.17 -30.60 20.77
CA VAL A 69 11.18 -31.37 22.03
C VAL A 69 11.87 -32.71 21.76
N GLU A 70 12.85 -33.09 22.58
CA GLU A 70 13.72 -34.26 22.33
C GLU A 70 12.97 -35.60 22.27
N ASP A 71 11.77 -35.70 22.88
CA ASP A 71 10.88 -36.87 22.86
C ASP A 71 9.76 -36.79 21.81
N CYS A 72 9.62 -35.63 21.17
CA CYS A 72 8.76 -35.39 20.03
C CYS A 72 9.67 -35.58 18.81
N GLY A 73 9.80 -36.81 18.30
CA GLY A 73 10.64 -37.12 17.13
C GLY A 73 10.42 -36.12 15.97
N PRO A 74 11.28 -36.05 14.94
CA PRO A 74 11.34 -34.95 13.96
C PRO A 74 10.05 -34.82 13.11
N GLN A 75 8.99 -34.30 13.72
CA GLN A 75 7.68 -34.14 13.15
C GLN A 75 7.60 -32.71 12.64
N THR A 76 8.11 -32.58 11.42
CA THR A 76 7.80 -31.42 10.61
C THR A 76 6.40 -31.63 10.03
N TYR A 77 5.50 -30.68 10.27
CA TYR A 77 4.19 -30.68 9.61
C TYR A 77 3.94 -29.36 8.89
N ILE A 78 3.19 -29.41 7.80
CA ILE A 78 2.71 -28.24 7.05
C ILE A 78 1.21 -28.12 7.33
N GLY A 79 0.78 -26.96 7.79
CA GLY A 79 -0.62 -26.69 8.12
C GLY A 79 -1.12 -25.42 7.46
N ARG A 80 -2.44 -25.34 7.27
CA ARG A 80 -3.14 -24.11 6.91
C ARG A 80 -3.91 -23.59 8.12
N THR A 81 -3.93 -22.29 8.31
CA THR A 81 -4.80 -21.64 9.29
C THR A 81 -5.77 -20.70 8.61
N ARG A 82 -7.01 -20.60 9.12
CA ARG A 82 -7.96 -19.54 8.77
C ARG A 82 -7.94 -18.39 9.79
N THR A 83 -7.42 -18.64 10.99
CA THR A 83 -7.17 -17.64 12.04
C THR A 83 -5.75 -17.09 11.93
N THR A 84 -5.38 -16.12 12.77
CA THR A 84 -4.02 -15.58 12.79
C THR A 84 -2.99 -16.66 13.10
N LEU A 85 -1.81 -16.53 12.49
CA LEU A 85 -0.70 -17.45 12.70
C LEU A 85 -0.33 -17.54 14.19
N LEU A 86 -0.35 -16.42 14.92
CA LEU A 86 -0.12 -16.40 16.37
C LEU A 86 -1.10 -17.30 17.12
N ARG A 87 -2.40 -17.16 16.87
CA ARG A 87 -3.43 -17.99 17.53
C ARG A 87 -3.19 -19.46 17.21
N ARG A 88 -2.87 -19.78 15.97
CA ARG A 88 -2.59 -21.16 15.56
C ARG A 88 -1.35 -21.72 16.27
N LEU A 89 -0.27 -20.94 16.40
CA LEU A 89 0.95 -21.34 17.12
C LEU A 89 0.67 -21.57 18.62
N THR A 90 -0.14 -20.73 19.26
CA THR A 90 -0.52 -20.94 20.67
C THR A 90 -1.27 -22.26 20.90
N CYS A 91 -2.04 -22.74 19.91
CA CYS A 91 -2.70 -24.04 20.00
C CYS A 91 -1.73 -25.23 20.00
N HIS A 92 -0.50 -25.08 19.47
CA HIS A 92 0.52 -26.13 19.55
C HIS A 92 1.16 -26.21 20.94
N LEU A 93 1.14 -25.12 21.72
CA LEU A 93 1.75 -25.06 23.06
C LEU A 93 0.87 -25.68 24.16
N LEU A 94 -0.47 -25.65 24.02
CA LEU A 94 -1.42 -26.05 25.07
C LEU A 94 -1.91 -27.50 24.92
N ASN A 95 -1.04 -28.50 25.09
CA ASN A 95 -1.33 -29.95 24.95
C ASN A 95 -1.38 -30.49 23.51
N GLY A 96 -0.60 -29.90 22.60
CA GLY A 96 0.02 -30.58 21.45
C GLY A 96 -0.87 -31.24 20.39
N THR A 97 -2.20 -31.21 20.50
CA THR A 97 -3.09 -31.85 19.55
C THR A 97 -4.30 -30.98 19.24
N ILE A 98 -4.56 -30.82 17.96
CA ILE A 98 -5.83 -30.34 17.44
C ILE A 98 -6.84 -31.43 17.82
N LYS A 99 -7.60 -31.24 18.89
CA LYS A 99 -8.74 -32.13 19.18
C LYS A 99 -9.77 -31.90 18.07
N ASN A 100 -10.10 -32.96 17.34
CA ASN A 100 -11.18 -32.96 16.34
C ASN A 100 -12.52 -32.68 17.01
#